data_AF-A0A1S4C9E6-F1
#
_entry.id   AF-A0A1S4C9E6-F1
#
_cell.length_a   1.000
_cell.length_b   1.000
_cell.length_c   1.000
_cell.angle_alpha   90.00
_cell.angle_beta   90.00
_cell.angle_gamma   90.00
#
_symmetry.space_group_name_H-M   'P 1'
#
loop_
_entity.id
_entity.type
_entity.pdbx_description
1 polymer ?
#
loop_
_entity_poly.entity_id
_entity_poly.type
_entity_poly.pdbx_seq_one_letter_code
_entity_poly.pdbx_strand_id
1 'polypeptide(L)'
;MEGGAAAEKQNEATASYTYWVREATRDAAPLPLPKKLTSQDLNNQANNPQTHLGSAWNRAGTWEEKNLNKWANDRIKELLVSVGSLEYSGGRAEVAEVTRCSGDAFLVTVRNKKRVGYTYELTVKVKGEWLVGAEKKVVKGHIDILEFSFGELDDLQIEVKLSEDKDLEQQDKQRIKQDMKQFLRPLREKLLQFEQELKEL
;
A
#
# COMPACT_ATOMS: atom_id res chain seq x y z
N MET A 1 59.66 -42.21 46.41
CA MET A 1 58.32 -41.64 46.11
C MET A 1 58.51 -40.54 45.09
N GLU A 2 58.74 -40.90 43.83
CA GLU A 2 58.41 -40.06 42.67
C GLU A 2 56.88 -40.17 42.50
N GLY A 3 56.07 -39.15 42.22
CA GLY A 3 56.28 -37.99 41.36
C GLY A 3 55.20 -38.06 40.28
N GLY A 4 54.42 -36.99 40.08
CA GLY A 4 53.53 -36.88 38.91
C GLY A 4 52.17 -36.23 39.18
N ALA A 5 52.10 -34.92 38.90
CA ALA A 5 50.87 -34.17 38.81
C ALA A 5 50.04 -34.58 37.57
N ALA A 6 48.72 -34.67 37.72
CA ALA A 6 47.79 -34.68 36.59
C ALA A 6 46.87 -33.45 36.73
N ALA A 7 47.18 -32.42 35.96
CA ALA A 7 46.22 -31.38 35.61
C ALA A 7 45.44 -31.90 34.41
N GLU A 8 44.11 -32.01 34.52
CA GLU A 8 43.27 -32.23 33.34
C GLU A 8 42.15 -31.20 33.25
N LYS A 9 42.16 -30.55 32.10
CA LYS A 9 41.55 -29.28 31.71
C LYS A 9 40.02 -29.35 31.74
N GLN A 10 39.42 -28.23 32.17
CA GLN A 10 38.07 -27.84 31.77
C GLN A 10 37.96 -27.89 30.24
N ASN A 11 37.18 -28.83 29.72
CA ASN A 11 36.68 -28.72 28.35
C ASN A 11 35.41 -27.87 28.39
N GLU A 12 35.62 -26.56 28.31
CA GLU A 12 34.61 -25.59 27.92
C GLU A 12 34.11 -25.99 26.53
N ALA A 13 32.91 -26.58 26.46
CA ALA A 13 32.23 -26.81 25.20
C ALA A 13 31.80 -25.44 24.65
N THR A 14 32.71 -24.77 23.95
CA THR A 14 32.36 -23.59 23.16
C THR A 14 31.40 -24.06 22.07
N ALA A 15 30.12 -23.73 22.23
CA ALA A 15 29.08 -24.00 21.26
C ALA A 15 29.42 -23.27 19.94
N SER A 16 30.12 -23.94 19.03
CA SER A 16 30.42 -23.39 17.72
C SER A 16 29.13 -23.40 16.89
N TYR A 17 28.67 -22.21 16.52
CA TYR A 17 27.53 -21.97 15.63
C TYR A 17 27.89 -22.38 14.19
N THR A 18 28.04 -23.68 13.94
CA THR A 18 28.40 -24.24 12.63
C THR A 18 27.35 -25.25 12.16
N TYR A 19 26.07 -24.86 12.19
CA TYR A 19 24.96 -25.66 11.63
C TYR A 19 25.02 -25.83 10.09
N TRP A 20 25.94 -25.15 9.42
CA TRP A 20 26.10 -25.18 7.96
C TRP A 20 27.39 -25.87 7.48
N VAL A 21 28.31 -26.21 8.39
CA VAL A 21 29.54 -26.91 8.04
C VAL A 21 29.26 -28.41 8.09
N ARG A 22 29.02 -29.01 6.93
CA ARG A 22 28.96 -30.47 6.80
C ARG A 22 30.38 -31.01 6.73
N GLU A 23 31.05 -31.17 7.88
CA GLU A 23 32.11 -32.18 7.92
C GLU A 23 31.46 -33.53 7.65
N ALA A 24 32.03 -34.31 6.73
CA ALA A 24 31.51 -35.61 6.32
C ALA A 24 31.72 -36.65 7.45
N THR A 25 30.99 -36.51 8.54
CA THR A 25 30.86 -37.55 9.56
C THR A 25 30.13 -38.74 8.95
N ARG A 26 30.47 -39.96 9.40
CA ARG A 26 29.96 -41.23 8.84
C ARG A 26 28.44 -41.38 8.88
N ASP A 27 27.76 -40.52 9.64
CA ASP A 27 26.31 -40.47 9.81
C ASP A 27 25.62 -39.43 8.92
N ALA A 28 26.39 -38.63 8.15
CA ALA A 28 25.83 -37.59 7.29
C ALA A 28 25.04 -38.20 6.11
N ALA A 29 23.83 -37.68 5.87
CA ALA A 29 23.03 -38.04 4.71
C ALA A 29 23.84 -37.81 3.41
N PRO A 30 23.81 -38.77 2.45
CA PRO A 30 24.59 -38.68 1.23
C PRO A 30 24.20 -37.44 0.42
N LEU A 31 25.19 -36.85 -0.26
CA LEU A 31 24.96 -35.67 -1.09
C LEU A 31 23.92 -35.99 -2.19
N PRO A 32 22.92 -35.11 -2.39
CA PRO A 32 21.92 -35.33 -3.43
C PRO A 32 22.61 -35.32 -4.81
N LEU A 33 22.44 -36.40 -5.56
CA LEU A 33 22.98 -36.50 -6.91
C LEU A 33 22.08 -35.73 -7.89
N PRO A 34 22.66 -34.92 -8.80
CA PRO A 34 21.88 -34.20 -9.80
C PRO A 34 21.19 -35.20 -10.74
N LYS A 35 19.86 -35.13 -10.83
CA LYS A 35 19.07 -35.94 -11.76
C LYS A 35 18.72 -35.11 -13.00
N LYS A 36 18.94 -35.71 -14.18
CA LYS A 36 18.52 -35.12 -15.45
C LYS A 36 17.00 -35.22 -15.56
N LEU A 37 16.32 -34.10 -15.80
CA LEU A 37 14.87 -34.08 -16.02
C LEU A 37 14.53 -34.88 -17.28
N THR A 38 13.57 -35.80 -17.17
CA THR A 38 13.06 -36.56 -18.30
C THR A 38 11.86 -35.85 -18.95
N SER A 39 11.50 -36.25 -20.16
CA SER A 39 10.33 -35.70 -20.86
C SER A 39 9.02 -35.91 -20.08
N GLN A 40 8.93 -36.94 -19.23
CA GLN A 40 7.76 -37.21 -18.37
C GLN A 40 7.70 -36.24 -17.19
N ASP A 41 8.83 -35.84 -16.61
CA ASP A 41 8.90 -34.82 -15.56
C ASP A 41 8.45 -33.44 -16.08
N LEU A 42 8.82 -33.12 -17.32
CA LEU A 42 8.37 -31.91 -18.02
C LEU A 42 6.86 -31.95 -18.30
N ASN A 43 6.33 -33.11 -18.70
CA ASN A 43 4.90 -33.27 -18.98
C ASN A 43 4.03 -33.25 -17.71
N ASN A 44 4.53 -33.78 -16.58
CA ASN A 44 3.84 -33.70 -15.29
C ASN A 44 3.79 -32.28 -14.73
N GLN A 45 4.78 -31.41 -15.04
CA GLN A 45 4.67 -29.98 -14.76
C GLN A 45 3.64 -29.28 -15.65
N ALA A 46 3.49 -29.71 -16.90
CA ALA A 46 2.52 -29.14 -17.84
C ALA A 46 1.07 -29.59 -17.58
N ASN A 47 0.86 -30.81 -17.09
CA ASN A 47 -0.46 -31.43 -16.92
C ASN A 47 -1.17 -31.12 -15.60
N ASN A 48 -0.60 -30.29 -14.73
CA ASN A 48 -1.29 -29.81 -13.54
C ASN A 48 -1.67 -28.33 -13.72
N PRO A 49 -2.81 -28.02 -14.37
CA PRO A 49 -3.32 -26.66 -14.44
C PRO A 49 -3.97 -26.32 -13.11
N GLN A 50 -3.22 -26.37 -12.01
CA GLN A 50 -3.60 -25.55 -10.88
C GLN A 50 -3.45 -24.12 -11.37
N THR A 51 -4.57 -23.40 -11.44
CA THR A 51 -4.61 -21.95 -11.57
C THR A 51 -3.88 -21.38 -10.35
N HIS A 52 -2.56 -21.37 -10.46
CA HIS A 52 -1.67 -21.01 -9.39
C HIS A 52 -1.58 -19.49 -9.41
N LEU A 53 -2.13 -18.89 -8.36
CA LEU A 53 -2.01 -17.46 -8.16
C LEU A 53 -0.63 -17.16 -7.58
N GLY A 54 0.12 -16.30 -8.26
CA GLY A 54 1.45 -15.85 -7.83
C GLY A 54 2.58 -16.33 -8.72
N SER A 55 3.81 -16.22 -8.22
CA SER A 55 5.02 -16.64 -8.96
C SER A 55 5.17 -18.16 -8.94
N ALA A 56 5.91 -18.71 -9.92
CA ALA A 56 6.20 -20.15 -9.97
C ALA A 56 6.91 -20.71 -8.71
N TRP A 57 7.51 -19.84 -7.89
CA TRP A 57 8.10 -20.19 -6.60
C TRP A 57 7.05 -20.44 -5.50
N ASN A 58 5.87 -19.81 -5.60
CA ASN A 58 4.83 -19.89 -4.58
C ASN A 58 3.92 -21.14 -4.72
N ARG A 59 4.39 -22.20 -5.41
CA ARG A 59 3.58 -23.42 -5.67
C ARG A 59 3.02 -24.07 -4.40
N ALA A 60 3.71 -23.94 -3.27
CA ALA A 60 3.27 -24.45 -1.98
C ALA A 60 2.24 -23.56 -1.26
N GLY A 61 1.80 -22.45 -1.85
CA GLY A 61 0.85 -21.51 -1.24
C GLY A 61 1.44 -20.73 -0.06
N THR A 62 2.76 -20.55 -0.06
CA THR A 62 3.50 -19.65 0.83
C THR A 62 3.05 -18.19 0.68
N TRP A 63 3.50 -17.33 1.59
CA TRP A 63 3.22 -15.89 1.51
C TRP A 63 4.03 -15.26 0.36
N GLU A 64 3.35 -14.53 -0.52
CA GLU A 64 3.95 -13.70 -1.57
C GLU A 64 3.31 -12.32 -1.52
N GLU A 65 4.13 -11.26 -1.48
CA GLU A 65 3.67 -9.88 -1.56
C GLU A 65 4.18 -9.22 -2.84
N LYS A 66 3.30 -8.50 -3.51
CA LYS A 66 3.62 -7.62 -4.62
C LYS A 66 3.38 -6.19 -4.19
N ASN A 67 4.42 -5.38 -4.29
CA ASN A 67 4.31 -3.94 -4.06
C ASN A 67 3.61 -3.28 -5.26
N LEU A 68 2.50 -2.59 -4.98
CA LEU A 68 1.69 -1.88 -5.97
C LEU A 68 1.75 -0.36 -5.79
N ASN A 69 2.67 0.15 -4.96
CA ASN A 69 2.70 1.56 -4.56
C ASN A 69 2.83 2.50 -5.77
N LYS A 70 3.67 2.16 -6.76
CA LYS A 70 3.80 2.97 -7.98
C LYS A 70 2.47 3.09 -8.72
N TRP A 71 1.83 1.96 -9.01
CA TRP A 71 0.54 1.93 -9.70
C TRP A 71 -0.53 2.67 -8.90
N ALA A 72 -0.59 2.45 -7.58
CA ALA A 72 -1.57 3.07 -6.72
C ALA A 72 -1.42 4.60 -6.65
N ASN A 73 -0.19 5.10 -6.51
CA ASN A 73 0.08 6.54 -6.50
C ASN A 73 -0.34 7.22 -7.80
N ASP A 74 0.01 6.64 -8.95
CA ASP A 74 -0.36 7.19 -10.26
C ASP A 74 -1.89 7.15 -10.43
N ARG A 75 -2.52 6.04 -10.07
CA ARG A 75 -3.97 5.85 -10.23
C ARG A 75 -4.81 6.74 -9.32
N ILE A 76 -4.43 6.89 -8.04
CA ILE A 76 -5.11 7.79 -7.11
C ILE A 76 -5.04 9.23 -7.63
N LYS A 77 -3.85 9.68 -8.06
CA LYS A 77 -3.70 11.03 -8.63
C LYS A 77 -4.62 11.27 -9.82
N GLU A 78 -4.68 10.31 -10.74
CA GLU A 78 -5.55 10.39 -11.92
C GLU A 78 -7.04 10.43 -11.55
N LEU A 79 -7.48 9.56 -10.65
CA LEU A 79 -8.88 9.48 -10.22
C LEU A 79 -9.33 10.74 -9.48
N LEU A 80 -8.48 11.29 -8.63
CA LEU A 80 -8.78 12.51 -7.88
C LEU A 80 -8.85 13.74 -8.78
N VAL A 81 -7.93 13.87 -9.75
CA VAL A 81 -8.00 14.94 -10.75
C VAL A 81 -9.25 14.79 -11.63
N SER A 82 -9.66 13.55 -11.90
CA SER A 82 -10.87 13.24 -12.66
C SER A 82 -12.19 13.54 -11.93
N VAL A 83 -12.17 13.93 -10.65
CA VAL A 83 -13.36 14.46 -9.95
C VAL A 83 -13.85 15.74 -10.64
N GLY A 84 -12.94 16.52 -11.24
CA GLY A 84 -13.28 17.70 -12.01
C GLY A 84 -13.75 18.86 -11.14
N SER A 85 -14.85 19.51 -11.57
CA SER A 85 -15.41 20.68 -10.89
C SER A 85 -16.82 20.44 -10.36
N LEU A 86 -17.09 20.94 -9.15
CA LEU A 86 -18.40 20.99 -8.54
C LEU A 86 -18.95 22.42 -8.58
N GLU A 87 -20.22 22.54 -8.95
CA GLU A 87 -20.96 23.79 -8.89
C GLU A 87 -21.82 23.81 -7.61
N TYR A 88 -21.82 24.96 -6.95
CA TYR A 88 -22.54 25.24 -5.72
C TYR A 88 -23.48 26.42 -5.93
N SER A 89 -24.45 26.58 -5.04
CA SER A 89 -25.37 27.73 -5.04
C SER A 89 -24.65 29.09 -4.94
N GLY A 90 -23.41 29.11 -4.46
CA GLY A 90 -22.60 30.31 -4.32
C GLY A 90 -21.30 30.33 -5.11
N GLY A 91 -21.02 29.37 -5.99
CA GLY A 91 -19.71 29.32 -6.63
C GLY A 91 -19.40 28.02 -7.37
N ARG A 92 -18.17 27.89 -7.86
CA ARG A 92 -17.65 26.68 -8.49
C ARG A 92 -16.30 26.36 -7.87
N ALA A 93 -16.03 25.09 -7.56
CA ALA A 93 -14.70 24.63 -7.19
C ALA A 93 -14.23 23.54 -8.12
N GLU A 94 -12.93 23.49 -8.36
CA GLU A 94 -12.27 22.47 -9.17
C GLU A 94 -11.06 21.91 -8.43
N VAL A 95 -10.86 20.60 -8.55
CA VAL A 95 -9.64 19.94 -8.08
C VAL A 95 -8.49 20.36 -8.99
N ALA A 96 -7.50 21.04 -8.43
CA ALA A 96 -6.36 21.54 -9.19
C ALA A 96 -5.28 20.47 -9.35
N GLU A 97 -4.87 19.85 -8.24
CA GLU A 97 -3.82 18.84 -8.21
C GLU A 97 -3.85 18.08 -6.87
N VAL A 98 -3.19 16.92 -6.83
CA VAL A 98 -2.90 16.20 -5.60
C VAL A 98 -1.47 16.51 -5.17
N THR A 99 -1.32 17.25 -4.07
CA THR A 99 -0.03 17.73 -3.56
C THR A 99 0.72 16.65 -2.80
N ARG A 100 0.01 15.91 -1.95
CA ARG A 100 0.56 14.83 -1.12
C ARG A 100 -0.21 13.56 -1.42
N CYS A 101 0.50 12.50 -1.74
CA CYS A 101 -0.03 11.15 -1.89
C CYS A 101 1.06 10.21 -1.38
N SER A 102 0.90 9.79 -0.13
CA SER A 102 1.90 9.00 0.60
C SER A 102 1.20 7.84 1.27
N GLY A 103 1.80 6.67 1.16
CA GLY A 103 1.22 5.43 1.66
C GLY A 103 1.80 4.23 0.95
N ASP A 104 1.21 3.09 1.27
CA ASP A 104 1.63 1.78 0.79
C ASP A 104 0.44 1.01 0.24
N ALA A 105 0.63 0.36 -0.90
CA ALA A 105 -0.32 -0.56 -1.50
C ALA A 105 0.37 -1.89 -1.79
N PHE A 106 -0.26 -2.98 -1.41
CA PHE A 106 0.28 -4.31 -1.59
C PHE A 106 -0.81 -5.32 -1.97
N LEU A 107 -0.41 -6.29 -2.77
CA LEU A 107 -1.19 -7.49 -3.05
C LEU A 107 -0.48 -8.69 -2.45
N VAL A 108 -1.14 -9.31 -1.47
CA VAL A 108 -0.68 -10.48 -0.74
C VAL A 108 -1.39 -11.72 -1.27
N THR A 109 -0.62 -12.73 -1.64
CA THR A 109 -1.11 -14.04 -2.02
C THR A 109 -0.71 -15.06 -0.96
N VAL A 110 -1.70 -15.68 -0.32
CA VAL A 110 -1.50 -16.72 0.72
C VAL A 110 -2.47 -17.86 0.46
N ARG A 111 -1.98 -19.11 0.46
CA ARG A 111 -2.82 -20.31 0.23
C ARG A 111 -3.72 -20.18 -1.01
N ASN A 112 -3.16 -19.66 -2.11
CA ASN A 112 -3.87 -19.42 -3.37
C ASN A 112 -5.05 -18.43 -3.28
N LYS A 113 -5.06 -17.54 -2.28
CA LYS A 113 -6.03 -16.45 -2.13
C LYS A 113 -5.34 -15.09 -2.25
N LYS A 114 -5.88 -14.21 -3.10
CA LYS A 114 -5.48 -12.81 -3.17
C LYS A 114 -6.11 -12.01 -2.03
N ARG A 115 -5.30 -11.15 -1.44
CA ARG A 115 -5.70 -10.14 -0.46
C ARG A 115 -5.03 -8.85 -0.89
N VAL A 116 -5.78 -7.77 -0.93
CA VAL A 116 -5.23 -6.44 -1.20
C VAL A 116 -5.32 -5.64 0.08
N GLY A 117 -4.32 -4.79 0.28
CA GLY A 117 -4.30 -3.84 1.38
C GLY A 117 -3.65 -2.56 0.90
N TYR A 118 -4.15 -1.45 1.42
CA TYR A 118 -3.46 -0.18 1.31
C TYR A 118 -3.74 0.67 2.53
N THR A 119 -2.84 1.61 2.75
CA THR A 119 -3.00 2.70 3.71
C THR A 119 -2.42 3.95 3.07
N TYR A 120 -3.22 5.02 2.96
CA TYR A 120 -2.82 6.26 2.31
C TYR A 120 -3.25 7.49 3.10
N GLU A 121 -2.47 8.56 2.96
CA GLU A 121 -2.81 9.92 3.32
C GLU A 121 -2.70 10.84 2.09
N LEU A 122 -3.64 11.78 1.95
CA LEU A 122 -3.77 12.58 0.74
C LEU A 122 -3.99 14.06 1.07
N THR A 123 -3.32 14.95 0.35
CA THR A 123 -3.59 16.39 0.38
C THR A 123 -3.92 16.87 -1.02
N VAL A 124 -5.17 17.26 -1.23
CA VAL A 124 -5.70 17.71 -2.52
C VAL A 124 -5.79 19.23 -2.53
N LYS A 125 -5.21 19.89 -3.53
CA LYS A 125 -5.42 21.32 -3.78
C LYS A 125 -6.69 21.54 -4.57
N VAL A 126 -7.51 22.44 -4.08
CA VAL A 126 -8.76 22.85 -4.73
C VAL A 126 -8.70 24.36 -4.95
N LYS A 127 -9.13 24.80 -6.12
CA LYS A 127 -9.28 26.21 -6.45
C LYS A 127 -10.70 26.43 -6.93
N GLY A 128 -11.26 27.58 -6.66
CA GLY A 128 -12.63 27.86 -7.08
C GLY A 128 -12.96 29.33 -7.00
N GLU A 129 -14.12 29.67 -7.52
CA GLU A 129 -14.69 31.00 -7.51
C GLU A 129 -15.95 30.97 -6.65
N TRP A 130 -16.00 31.77 -5.60
CA TRP A 130 -17.17 31.92 -4.74
C TRP A 130 -17.68 33.36 -4.75
N LEU A 131 -18.98 33.49 -4.67
CA LEU A 131 -19.69 34.75 -4.54
C LEU A 131 -19.68 35.14 -3.06
N VAL A 132 -18.87 36.15 -2.74
CA VAL A 132 -18.67 36.72 -1.41
C VAL A 132 -19.30 38.11 -1.44
N GLY A 133 -20.44 38.28 -0.77
CA GLY A 133 -21.26 39.49 -0.91
C GLY A 133 -21.82 39.63 -2.33
N ALA A 134 -21.34 40.63 -3.09
CA ALA A 134 -21.76 40.90 -4.48
C ALA A 134 -20.68 40.58 -5.52
N GLU A 135 -19.48 40.18 -5.09
CA GLU A 135 -18.32 39.95 -5.98
C GLU A 135 -17.92 38.47 -6.00
N LYS A 136 -17.46 38.00 -7.16
CA LYS A 136 -16.87 36.66 -7.30
C LYS A 136 -15.38 36.75 -6.96
N LYS A 137 -14.97 36.07 -5.89
CA LYS A 137 -13.56 35.96 -5.50
C LYS A 137 -13.05 34.56 -5.80
N VAL A 138 -11.85 34.49 -6.36
CA VAL A 138 -11.10 33.24 -6.48
C VAL A 138 -10.60 32.89 -5.09
N VAL A 139 -10.87 31.69 -4.61
CA VAL A 139 -10.41 31.18 -3.33
C VAL A 139 -9.65 29.88 -3.57
N LYS A 140 -8.48 29.77 -2.95
CA LYS A 140 -7.67 28.53 -2.95
C LYS A 140 -7.78 27.83 -1.60
N GLY A 141 -7.85 26.51 -1.64
CA GLY A 141 -7.92 25.67 -0.45
C GLY A 141 -7.24 24.31 -0.63
N HIS A 142 -7.09 23.63 0.48
CA HIS A 142 -6.54 22.29 0.59
C HIS A 142 -7.55 21.40 1.31
N ILE A 143 -7.75 20.20 0.78
CA ILE A 143 -8.50 19.14 1.43
C ILE A 143 -7.48 18.09 1.86
N ASP A 144 -7.28 17.98 3.16
CA ASP A 144 -6.46 16.95 3.77
C ASP A 144 -7.36 15.77 4.12
N ILE A 145 -7.05 14.62 3.53
CA ILE A 145 -7.63 13.34 3.89
C ILE A 145 -6.61 12.68 4.80
N LEU A 146 -7.01 12.43 6.04
CA LEU A 146 -6.17 11.73 7.01
C LEU A 146 -5.87 10.30 6.52
N GLU A 147 -5.12 9.55 7.31
CA GLU A 147 -4.86 8.14 7.02
C GLU A 147 -6.18 7.37 6.84
N PHE A 148 -6.34 6.72 5.70
CA PHE A 148 -7.43 5.80 5.42
C PHE A 148 -6.90 4.51 4.82
N SER A 149 -7.64 3.43 5.06
CA SER A 149 -7.25 2.07 4.69
C SER A 149 -8.32 1.41 3.83
N PHE A 150 -7.94 0.29 3.20
CA PHE A 150 -8.88 -0.54 2.45
C PHE A 150 -10.09 -0.96 3.29
N GLY A 151 -11.29 -0.70 2.80
CA GLY A 151 -12.56 -1.03 3.47
C GLY A 151 -13.06 0.03 4.48
N GLU A 152 -12.24 1.02 4.82
CA GLU A 152 -12.57 2.07 5.81
C GLU A 152 -13.06 3.37 5.13
N LEU A 153 -13.42 3.33 3.85
CA LEU A 153 -13.89 4.50 3.12
C LEU A 153 -15.24 5.04 3.61
N ASP A 154 -15.97 4.30 4.47
CA ASP A 154 -17.23 4.77 5.04
C ASP A 154 -17.05 5.88 6.07
N ASP A 155 -16.02 5.77 6.92
CA ASP A 155 -15.66 6.76 7.94
C ASP A 155 -14.62 7.77 7.43
N LEU A 156 -14.53 7.97 6.11
CA LEU A 156 -13.51 8.86 5.53
C LEU A 156 -13.67 10.29 6.06
N GLN A 157 -12.72 10.75 6.87
CA GLN A 157 -12.70 12.10 7.43
C GLN A 157 -11.83 13.03 6.59
N ILE A 158 -12.34 14.22 6.29
CA ILE A 158 -11.61 15.26 5.56
C ILE A 158 -11.52 16.55 6.37
N GLU A 159 -10.35 17.17 6.34
CA GLU A 159 -10.09 18.49 6.90
C GLU A 159 -9.91 19.50 5.75
N VAL A 160 -10.65 20.61 5.81
CA VAL A 160 -10.61 21.67 4.80
C VAL A 160 -9.86 22.88 5.34
N LYS A 161 -8.76 23.24 4.68
CA LYS A 161 -7.95 24.42 4.98
C LYS A 161 -8.06 25.45 3.85
N LEU A 162 -8.38 26.69 4.17
CA LEU A 162 -8.43 27.79 3.19
C LEU A 162 -7.10 28.53 3.20
N SER A 163 -6.57 28.87 2.02
CA SER A 163 -5.31 29.61 1.90
C SER A 163 -5.50 31.12 2.08
N GLU A 164 -6.66 31.65 1.65
CA GLU A 164 -6.98 33.09 1.68
C GLU A 164 -7.93 33.43 2.85
N ASP A 165 -7.51 33.10 4.07
CA ASP A 165 -8.32 33.33 5.27
C ASP A 165 -8.41 34.84 5.64
N LYS A 166 -7.55 35.72 5.13
CA LYS A 166 -7.51 37.13 5.61
C LYS A 166 -8.56 38.05 4.99
N ASP A 167 -9.07 37.72 3.80
CA ASP A 167 -9.91 38.61 2.97
C ASP A 167 -11.40 38.22 2.93
N LEU A 168 -11.79 37.27 3.77
CA LEU A 168 -13.13 36.67 3.81
C LEU A 168 -13.76 36.84 5.20
N GLU A 169 -15.06 37.16 5.24
CA GLU A 169 -15.81 37.17 6.50
C GLU A 169 -15.94 35.75 7.08
N GLN A 170 -16.13 35.63 8.40
CA GLN A 170 -16.23 34.31 9.04
C GLN A 170 -17.39 33.47 8.50
N GLN A 171 -18.50 34.12 8.13
CA GLN A 171 -19.67 33.44 7.56
C GLN A 171 -19.36 32.84 6.18
N ASP A 172 -18.69 33.58 5.30
CA ASP A 172 -18.29 33.09 3.98
C ASP A 172 -17.27 31.97 4.09
N LYS A 173 -16.31 32.06 5.02
CA LYS A 173 -15.37 30.96 5.29
C LYS A 173 -16.07 29.67 5.68
N GLN A 174 -17.05 29.76 6.58
CA GLN A 174 -17.81 28.59 7.02
C GLN A 174 -18.62 27.99 5.87
N ARG A 175 -19.25 28.84 5.05
CA ARG A 175 -19.96 28.42 3.84
C ARG A 175 -19.03 27.72 2.85
N ILE A 176 -17.90 28.32 2.51
CA ILE A 176 -16.91 27.74 1.58
C ILE A 176 -16.38 26.41 2.14
N LYS A 177 -16.07 26.32 3.44
CA LYS A 177 -15.66 25.05 4.06
C LYS A 177 -16.75 23.99 3.96
N GLN A 178 -18.02 24.35 4.12
CA GLN A 178 -19.14 23.42 3.99
C GLN A 178 -19.34 22.96 2.55
N ASP A 179 -19.20 23.87 1.58
CA ASP A 179 -19.25 23.53 0.15
C ASP A 179 -18.10 22.60 -0.23
N MET A 180 -16.88 22.89 0.23
CA MET A 180 -15.72 22.03 0.01
C MET A 180 -15.87 20.65 0.67
N LYS A 181 -16.58 20.55 1.80
CA LYS A 181 -16.90 19.25 2.41
C LYS A 181 -17.79 18.37 1.52
N GLN A 182 -18.53 18.95 0.57
CA GLN A 182 -19.30 18.16 -0.40
C GLN A 182 -18.41 17.37 -1.36
N PHE A 183 -17.13 17.73 -1.53
CA PHE A 183 -16.17 16.91 -2.28
C PHE A 183 -15.96 15.53 -1.66
N LEU A 184 -16.29 15.33 -0.38
CA LEU A 184 -16.18 14.02 0.27
C LEU A 184 -16.90 12.93 -0.53
N ARG A 185 -18.11 13.22 -1.04
CA ARG A 185 -18.90 12.24 -1.81
C ARG A 185 -18.20 11.79 -3.09
N PRO A 186 -17.86 12.68 -4.04
CA PRO A 186 -17.19 12.27 -5.27
C PRO A 186 -15.77 11.75 -5.02
N LEU A 187 -15.04 12.27 -4.03
CA LEU A 187 -13.73 11.71 -3.63
C LEU A 187 -13.90 10.25 -3.18
N ARG A 188 -14.88 9.98 -2.32
CA ARG A 188 -15.19 8.62 -1.85
C ARG A 188 -15.60 7.70 -3.00
N GLU A 189 -16.41 8.15 -3.94
CA GLU A 189 -16.78 7.36 -5.12
C GLU A 189 -15.56 6.99 -5.98
N LYS A 190 -14.64 7.94 -6.19
CA LYS A 190 -13.39 7.68 -6.91
C LYS A 190 -12.45 6.75 -6.15
N LEU A 191 -12.36 6.88 -4.83
CA LEU A 191 -11.58 5.96 -3.99
C LEU A 191 -12.20 4.55 -3.97
N LEU A 192 -13.52 4.42 -3.97
CA LEU A 192 -14.21 3.12 -4.11
C LEU A 192 -13.92 2.47 -5.46
N GLN A 193 -13.89 3.26 -6.53
CA GLN A 193 -13.47 2.78 -7.85
C GLN A 193 -12.02 2.27 -7.80
N PHE A 194 -11.12 3.00 -7.14
CA PHE A 194 -9.75 2.55 -6.90
C PHE A 194 -9.68 1.21 -6.15
N GLU A 195 -10.49 1.01 -5.09
CA GLU A 195 -10.52 -0.27 -4.37
C GLU A 195 -10.96 -1.44 -5.24
N GLN A 196 -11.93 -1.21 -6.14
CA GLN A 196 -12.41 -2.23 -7.07
C GLN A 196 -11.31 -2.61 -8.07
N GLU A 197 -10.63 -1.62 -8.64
CA GLU A 197 -9.52 -1.87 -9.57
C GLU A 197 -8.35 -2.56 -8.90
N LEU A 198 -8.04 -2.21 -7.65
CA LEU A 198 -7.00 -2.86 -6.87
C LEU A 198 -7.31 -4.35 -6.65
N LYS A 199 -8.59 -4.72 -6.43
CA LYS A 199 -9.02 -6.12 -6.27
C LYS A 199 -8.85 -6.96 -7.55
N GLU A 200 -8.93 -6.32 -8.72
CA GLU A 200 -8.86 -6.99 -10.01
C GLU A 200 -7.41 -7.24 -10.48
N LEU A 201 -6.41 -6.57 -9.88
CA LEU A 201 -4.98 -6.84 -10.10
C LEU A 201 -4.56 -8.22 -9.56
#